data_AF-A0A975KT59-F1
#
_entry.id   AF-A0A975KT59-F1
#
_cell.length_a   1.000
_cell.length_b   1.000
_cell.length_c   1.000
_cell.angle_alpha   90.00
_cell.angle_beta   90.00
_cell.angle_gamma   90.00
#
_symmetry.space_group_name_H-M   'P 1'
#
loop_
_entity.id
_entity.type
_entity.pdbx_description
1 polymer ?
#
loop_
_entity_poly.entity_id
_entity_poly.type
_entity_poly.pdbx_seq_one_letter_code
_entity_poly.pdbx_strand_id
1 'polypeptide(L)'
;MVLAKTEEVKSMDHAINLGKEIERVEAALKAMKAELKAFVDVNGPVDTGDVIWDYSISASWSFNEEGLKELAQNMVLEGVNPWKVLNITASNLKKLGWDDTIVAKMGEKKETRRFSSRKK
;
A
#
# COMPACT_ATOMS: atom_id res chain seq x y z
N MET A 1 -6.79 10.01 20.76
CA MET A 1 -7.46 9.25 19.66
C MET A 1 -8.94 9.63 19.55
N VAL A 2 -9.34 10.26 18.44
CA VAL A 2 -10.74 10.61 18.17
C VAL A 2 -11.45 9.40 17.53
N LEU A 3 -12.45 8.84 18.20
CA LEU A 3 -13.27 7.76 17.66
C LEU A 3 -14.49 8.36 16.94
N ALA A 4 -14.56 8.16 15.62
CA ALA A 4 -15.79 8.44 14.88
C ALA A 4 -16.84 7.38 15.23
N LYS A 5 -18.00 7.79 15.74
CA LYS A 5 -19.16 6.91 15.88
C LYS A 5 -19.82 6.77 14.52
N THR A 6 -19.96 5.54 14.03
CA THR A 6 -20.72 5.24 12.81
C THR A 6 -22.00 4.49 13.16
N GLU A 7 -23.09 4.82 12.47
CA GLU A 7 -24.34 4.08 12.55
C GLU A 7 -24.33 2.87 11.61
N GLU A 8 -25.09 1.84 11.95
CA GLU A 8 -25.22 0.64 11.11
C GLU A 8 -25.95 0.95 9.79
N VAL A 9 -25.46 0.39 8.68
CA VAL A 9 -26.03 0.61 7.34
C VAL A 9 -27.28 -0.27 7.16
N LYS A 10 -28.45 0.38 7.19
CA LYS A 10 -29.78 -0.30 7.21
C LYS A 10 -30.49 -0.41 5.86
N SER A 11 -30.02 0.28 4.81
CA SER A 11 -30.64 0.24 3.48
C SER A 11 -29.65 0.61 2.37
N MET A 12 -30.00 0.31 1.11
CA MET A 12 -29.20 0.68 -0.05
C MET A 12 -29.08 2.20 -0.21
N ASP A 13 -30.16 2.95 0.00
CA ASP A 13 -30.12 4.42 -0.04
C ASP A 13 -29.21 4.99 1.05
N HIS A 14 -29.24 4.40 2.25
CA HIS A 14 -28.31 4.77 3.31
C HIS A 14 -26.87 4.44 2.89
N ALA A 15 -26.60 3.28 2.30
CA ALA A 15 -25.27 2.90 1.81
C ALA A 15 -24.75 3.88 0.74
N ILE A 16 -25.62 4.31 -0.18
CA ILE A 16 -25.29 5.31 -1.21
C ILE A 16 -24.92 6.64 -0.57
N ASN A 17 -25.72 7.11 0.38
CA ASN A 17 -25.46 8.38 1.07
C ASN A 17 -24.17 8.32 1.92
N LEU A 18 -23.93 7.19 2.59
CA LEU A 18 -22.69 6.95 3.32
C LEU A 18 -21.48 6.95 2.38
N GLY A 19 -21.58 6.32 1.21
CA GLY A 19 -20.53 6.35 0.19
C GLY A 19 -20.18 7.77 -0.25
N LYS A 20 -21.18 8.60 -0.53
CA LYS A 20 -20.98 10.02 -0.89
C LYS A 20 -20.37 10.83 0.25
N GLU A 21 -20.75 10.55 1.49
CA GLU A 21 -20.17 11.23 2.64
C GLU A 21 -18.70 10.84 2.85
N ILE A 22 -18.36 9.56 2.67
CA ILE A 22 -16.97 9.10 2.66
C ILE A 22 -16.18 9.86 1.58
N GLU A 23 -16.70 9.94 0.35
CA GLU A 23 -16.04 10.68 -0.74
C GLU A 23 -15.79 12.16 -0.37
N ARG A 24 -16.79 12.81 0.25
CA ARG A 24 -16.68 14.21 0.71
C ARG A 24 -15.61 14.37 1.79
N VAL A 25 -15.60 13.51 2.79
CA VAL A 25 -14.64 13.55 3.91
C VAL A 25 -13.23 13.23 3.43
N GLU A 26 -13.06 12.25 2.53
CA GLU A 26 -11.76 11.93 1.92
C GLU A 26 -11.20 13.11 1.11
N ALA A 27 -12.06 13.81 0.36
CA ALA A 27 -11.67 15.01 -0.38
C ALA A 27 -11.24 16.15 0.56
N ALA A 28 -12.02 16.41 1.60
CA ALA A 28 -11.69 17.42 2.61
C ALA A 28 -10.38 17.07 3.36
N LEU A 29 -10.20 15.82 3.77
CA LEU A 29 -8.99 15.33 4.41
C LEU A 29 -7.76 15.53 3.52
N LYS A 30 -7.89 15.24 2.23
CA LYS A 30 -6.80 15.44 1.25
C LYS A 30 -6.41 16.91 1.15
N ALA A 31 -7.38 17.82 1.10
CA ALA A 31 -7.12 19.26 1.06
C ALA A 31 -6.42 19.74 2.36
N MET A 32 -6.97 19.38 3.53
CA MET A 32 -6.39 19.75 4.83
C MET A 32 -4.95 19.23 5.01
N LYS A 33 -4.66 17.98 4.56
CA LYS A 33 -3.29 17.45 4.59
C LYS A 33 -2.34 18.20 3.69
N ALA A 34 -2.81 18.68 2.53
CA ALA A 34 -1.97 19.46 1.63
C ALA A 34 -1.56 20.81 2.26
N GLU A 35 -2.50 21.48 2.93
CA GLU A 35 -2.23 22.73 3.65
C GLU A 35 -1.26 22.51 4.82
N LEU A 36 -1.52 21.51 5.67
CA LEU A 36 -0.63 21.19 6.79
C LEU A 36 0.77 20.80 6.31
N LYS A 37 0.87 20.02 5.22
CA LYS A 37 2.16 19.67 4.62
C LYS A 37 2.92 20.93 4.17
N ALA A 38 2.25 21.88 3.51
CA ALA A 38 2.88 23.12 3.06
C ALA A 38 3.42 23.95 4.25
N PHE A 39 2.73 23.92 5.39
CA PHE A 39 3.23 24.53 6.63
C PHE A 39 4.46 23.78 7.17
N VAL A 40 4.41 22.45 7.25
CA VAL A 40 5.52 21.59 7.72
C VAL A 40 6.77 21.76 6.85
N ASP A 41 6.59 21.93 5.54
CA ASP A 41 7.69 22.17 4.58
C ASP A 41 8.56 23.39 4.93
N VAL A 42 7.97 24.39 5.59
CA VAL A 42 8.67 25.65 5.95
C VAL A 42 9.05 25.69 7.42
N ASN A 43 8.21 25.15 8.30
CA ASN A 43 8.32 25.35 9.75
C ASN A 43 8.82 24.10 10.49
N GLY A 44 8.91 22.96 9.81
CA GLY A 44 9.23 21.68 10.42
C GLY A 44 8.01 21.00 11.04
N PRO A 45 8.24 19.93 11.84
CA PRO A 45 7.19 19.06 12.36
C PRO A 45 6.18 19.79 13.23
N VAL A 46 4.91 19.37 13.18
CA VAL A 46 3.83 19.91 14.03
C VAL A 46 3.36 18.85 15.03
N ASP A 47 3.45 19.16 16.31
CA ASP A 47 2.95 18.31 17.40
C ASP A 47 1.55 18.76 17.86
N THR A 48 0.61 17.82 17.91
CA THR A 48 -0.77 18.03 18.37
C THR A 48 -1.02 17.52 19.79
N GLY A 49 0.03 17.05 20.48
CA GLY A 49 -0.02 16.36 21.77
C GLY A 49 -0.30 14.86 21.64
N ASP A 50 -1.20 14.48 20.72
CA ASP A 50 -1.53 13.07 20.44
C ASP A 50 -0.67 12.48 19.31
N VAL A 51 -0.32 13.29 18.30
CA VAL A 51 0.37 12.86 17.08
C VAL A 51 1.31 13.97 16.58
N ILE A 52 2.48 13.56 16.09
CA ILE A 52 3.41 14.42 15.37
C ILE A 52 3.19 14.27 13.86
N TRP A 53 2.98 15.38 13.18
CA TRP A 53 2.86 15.47 11.73
C TRP A 53 4.21 15.86 11.14
N ASP A 54 4.87 14.88 10.53
CA ASP A 54 6.18 15.00 9.90
C ASP A 54 6.33 14.03 8.72
N TYR A 55 7.44 14.15 8.01
CA TYR A 55 7.88 13.21 7.00
C TYR A 55 8.35 11.89 7.61
N SER A 56 7.60 10.82 7.36
CA SER A 56 8.13 9.48 7.56
C SER A 56 9.14 9.16 6.47
N ILE A 57 10.42 9.14 6.80
CA ILE A 57 11.47 8.67 5.89
C ILE A 57 11.40 7.15 5.86
N SER A 58 11.11 6.59 4.68
CA SER A 58 11.21 5.15 4.43
C SER A 58 12.26 4.92 3.35
N ALA A 59 13.25 4.07 3.65
CA ALA A 59 14.25 3.65 2.69
C ALA A 59 13.77 2.38 1.98
N SER A 60 13.62 2.46 0.66
CA SER A 60 13.40 1.29 -0.19
C SER A 60 14.63 1.05 -1.06
N TRP A 61 15.07 -0.20 -1.13
CA TRP A 61 16.19 -0.60 -1.98
C TRP A 61 15.66 -1.24 -3.26
N SER A 62 16.21 -0.85 -4.40
CA SER A 62 15.97 -1.49 -5.69
C SER A 62 17.27 -2.07 -6.21
N PHE A 63 17.16 -3.19 -6.92
CA PHE A 63 18.30 -3.92 -7.46
C PHE A 63 18.10 -4.09 -8.96
N ASN A 64 19.19 -3.93 -9.72
CA ASN A 64 19.24 -4.32 -11.12
C ASN A 64 19.48 -5.83 -11.24
N GLU A 65 19.58 -6.35 -12.47
CA GLU A 65 19.75 -7.79 -12.71
C GLU A 65 21.04 -8.34 -12.09
N GLU A 66 22.16 -7.65 -12.26
CA GLU A 66 23.45 -8.05 -11.68
C GLU A 66 23.43 -8.01 -10.14
N GLY A 67 22.85 -6.95 -9.56
CA GLY A 67 22.73 -6.81 -8.12
C GLY A 67 21.79 -7.83 -7.48
N LEU A 68 20.70 -8.22 -8.15
CA LEU A 68 19.83 -9.31 -7.68
C LEU A 68 20.55 -10.66 -7.70
N LYS A 69 21.36 -10.90 -8.74
CA LYS A 69 22.17 -12.12 -8.84
C LYS A 69 23.20 -12.16 -7.72
N GLU A 70 23.93 -11.08 -7.50
CA GLU A 70 24.92 -10.98 -6.41
C GLU A 70 24.27 -11.13 -5.03
N LEU A 71 23.11 -10.50 -4.82
CA LEU A 71 22.33 -10.65 -3.59
C LEU A 71 21.98 -12.12 -3.33
N ALA A 72 21.44 -12.82 -4.34
CA ALA A 72 21.10 -14.23 -4.21
C ALA A 72 22.33 -15.10 -3.94
N GLN A 73 23.48 -14.80 -4.55
CA GLN A 73 24.74 -15.50 -4.29
C GLN A 73 25.21 -15.30 -2.85
N ASN A 74 25.19 -14.07 -2.35
CA ASN A 74 25.58 -13.77 -0.97
C ASN A 74 24.66 -14.43 0.05
N MET A 75 23.35 -14.46 -0.20
CA MET A 75 22.40 -15.20 0.64
C MET A 75 22.78 -16.69 0.76
N VAL A 76 23.13 -17.34 -0.35
CA VAL A 76 23.58 -18.74 -0.35
C VAL A 76 24.86 -18.92 0.45
N LEU A 77 25.84 -18.02 0.28
CA LEU A 77 27.10 -18.04 1.04
C LEU A 77 26.87 -17.89 2.55
N GLU A 78 25.86 -17.12 2.95
CA GLU A 78 25.44 -16.95 4.35
C GLU A 78 24.54 -18.10 4.86
N GLY A 79 24.30 -19.13 4.05
CA GLY A 79 23.45 -20.28 4.42
C GLY A 79 21.95 -19.99 4.37
N VAL A 80 21.54 -18.87 3.79
CA VAL A 80 20.13 -18.50 3.60
C VAL A 80 19.67 -18.99 2.22
N ASN A 81 18.57 -19.75 2.18
CA ASN A 81 17.96 -20.15 0.90
C ASN A 81 17.25 -18.94 0.27
N PRO A 82 17.72 -18.41 -0.88
CA PRO A 82 17.14 -17.22 -1.50
C PRO A 82 15.67 -17.38 -1.86
N TRP A 83 15.24 -18.59 -2.22
CA TRP A 83 13.86 -18.87 -2.64
C TRP A 83 12.83 -18.83 -1.50
N LYS A 84 13.28 -18.74 -0.24
CA LYS A 84 12.39 -18.49 0.91
C LYS A 84 12.07 -17.00 1.10
N VAL A 85 12.86 -16.11 0.49
CA VAL A 85 12.79 -14.66 0.71
C VAL A 85 12.42 -13.95 -0.58
N LEU A 86 13.09 -14.31 -1.68
CA LEU A 86 12.82 -13.78 -2.99
C LEU A 86 11.53 -14.39 -3.52
N ASN A 87 10.69 -13.53 -4.09
CA ASN A 87 9.47 -13.94 -4.77
C ASN A 87 9.33 -13.18 -6.09
N ILE A 88 8.71 -13.81 -7.07
CA ILE A 88 8.39 -13.16 -8.34
C ILE A 88 7.04 -12.47 -8.24
N THR A 89 6.97 -11.21 -8.67
CA THR A 89 5.73 -10.45 -8.67
C THR A 89 4.83 -10.89 -9.83
N ALA A 90 3.51 -10.68 -9.68
CA ALA A 90 2.55 -10.92 -10.75
C ALA A 90 2.86 -10.12 -12.03
N SER A 91 3.42 -8.91 -11.90
CA SER A 91 3.83 -8.10 -13.05
C SER A 91 5.01 -8.70 -13.80
N ASN A 92 5.98 -9.31 -13.10
CA ASN A 92 7.11 -9.99 -13.74
C ASN A 92 6.70 -11.34 -14.36
N LEU A 93 5.79 -12.09 -13.74
CA LEU A 93 5.22 -13.30 -14.36
C LEU A 93 4.54 -13.00 -15.71
N LYS A 94 3.78 -11.90 -15.79
CA LYS A 94 3.14 -11.48 -17.06
C LYS A 94 4.16 -11.16 -18.17
N LYS A 95 5.33 -10.62 -17.83
CA LYS A 95 6.40 -10.35 -18.82
C LYS A 95 6.97 -11.63 -19.44
N LEU A 96 6.86 -12.76 -18.75
CA LEU A 96 7.25 -14.07 -19.27
C LEU A 96 6.22 -14.65 -20.26
N GLY A 97 5.09 -13.96 -20.49
CA GLY A 97 4.00 -14.45 -21.32
C GLY A 97 3.22 -15.60 -20.69
N TRP A 98 3.37 -15.83 -19.38
CA TRP A 98 2.69 -16.90 -18.67
C TRP A 98 1.34 -16.41 -18.17
N ASP A 99 0.29 -17.17 -18.48
CA ASP A 99 -1.05 -16.91 -17.98
C ASP A 99 -1.28 -17.54 -16.59
N ASP A 100 -2.40 -17.20 -15.98
CA ASP A 100 -2.79 -17.68 -14.65
C ASP A 100 -2.91 -19.21 -14.59
N THR A 101 -3.15 -19.89 -15.72
CA THR A 101 -3.27 -21.37 -15.76
C THR A 101 -1.92 -22.06 -15.65
N ILE A 102 -0.88 -21.47 -16.23
CA ILE A 102 0.50 -21.97 -16.14
C ILE A 102 1.03 -21.73 -14.72
N VAL A 103 0.84 -20.54 -14.18
CA VAL A 103 1.33 -20.17 -12.84
C VAL A 103 0.66 -21.00 -11.75
N ALA A 104 -0.65 -21.28 -11.88
CA ALA A 104 -1.40 -22.08 -10.90
C ALA A 104 -0.91 -23.54 -10.78
N LYS A 105 -0.15 -24.07 -11.75
CA LYS A 105 0.46 -25.41 -11.64
C LYS A 105 1.67 -25.44 -10.72
N MET A 106 2.30 -24.30 -10.47
CA MET A 106 3.58 -24.18 -9.75
C MET A 106 3.48 -23.38 -8.45
N GLY A 107 2.33 -22.79 -8.16
CA GLY A 107 2.12 -21.99 -6.97
C GLY A 107 0.65 -21.84 -6.58
N GLU A 108 0.43 -21.20 -5.45
CA GLU A 108 -0.90 -20.96 -4.90
C GLU A 108 -1.39 -19.55 -5.21
N LYS A 109 -2.62 -19.44 -5.71
CA LYS A 109 -3.25 -18.13 -5.94
C LYS A 109 -3.68 -17.52 -4.62
N LYS A 110 -3.00 -16.45 -4.20
CA LYS A 110 -3.41 -15.65 -3.04
C LYS A 110 -4.22 -14.43 -3.49
N GLU A 111 -5.49 -14.37 -3.10
CA GLU A 111 -6.35 -13.21 -3.37
C GLU A 111 -6.47 -12.32 -2.13
N THR A 112 -6.15 -11.04 -2.27
CA THR A 112 -6.40 -10.02 -1.24
C THR A 112 -7.54 -9.12 -1.70
N ARG A 113 -8.63 -9.07 -0.93
CA ARG A 113 -9.74 -8.16 -1.19
C ARG A 113 -9.49 -6.85 -0.46
N ARG A 114 -9.35 -5.76 -1.22
CA ARG A 114 -9.28 -4.40 -0.67
C ARG A 114 -10.62 -3.71 -0.90
N PHE A 115 -11.20 -3.17 0.17
CA PHE A 115 -12.33 -2.26 0.07
C PHE A 115 -11.81 -0.85 -0.20
N SER A 116 -12.18 -0.27 -1.34
CA SER A 116 -11.84 1.10 -1.73
C SER A 116 -12.81 1.61 -2.79
N SER A 117 -13.01 2.91 -2.86
CA SER A 117 -13.70 3.54 -3.98
C SER A 117 -12.90 3.38 -5.28
N ARG A 118 -13.60 3.28 -6.41
CA ARG A 118 -13.01 3.29 -7.76
C ARG A 118 -13.89 4.11 -8.69
N LYS A 119 -13.30 4.85 -9.62
CA LYS A 119 -14.08 5.52 -10.67
C LYS A 119 -14.79 4.45 -11.52
N LYS A 120 -16.04 4.75 -11.89
CA LYS A 120 -16.80 3.94 -12.84
C LYS A 120 -16.14 3.96 -14.22
#